data_AF-A0A368X9I0-F1
#
_entry.id   AF-A0A368X9I0-F1
#
_cell.length_a   1.000
_cell.length_b   1.000
_cell.length_c   1.000
_cell.angle_alpha   90.00
_cell.angle_beta   90.00
_cell.angle_gamma   90.00
#
_symmetry.space_group_name_H-M   'P 1'
#
loop_
_entity.id
_entity.type
_entity.pdbx_description
1 polymer ?
#
loop_
_entity_poly.entity_id
_entity_poly.type
_entity_poly.pdbx_seq_one_letter_code
_entity_poly.pdbx_strand_id
1 'polypeptide(L)'
;MSVWVISGFIVAIVLLLTVGVSKKGLSIIGSGFSKLAIGVLMLFFLNLFGAYFGIHIPINAFTAIIVGFLGLAGIVSLSALHLFILS
;
A
#
# COMPACT_ATOMS: atom_id res chain seq x y z
N MET A 1 -5.32 44.08 -7.78
CA MET A 1 -4.35 43.28 -7.01
C MET A 1 -2.96 43.71 -7.45
N SER A 2 -2.11 44.24 -6.56
CA SER A 2 -0.77 44.72 -6.96
C SER A 2 0.15 43.54 -7.28
N VAL A 3 0.99 43.67 -8.31
CA VAL A 3 1.94 42.64 -8.77
C VAL A 3 2.83 42.12 -7.62
N TRP A 4 3.11 42.99 -6.65
CA TRP A 4 3.82 42.68 -5.42
C TRP A 4 3.14 41.60 -4.56
N VAL A 5 1.82 41.60 -4.48
CA VAL A 5 1.05 40.59 -3.73
C VAL A 5 1.14 39.23 -4.42
N ILE A 6 1.00 39.22 -5.75
CA ILE A 6 1.10 37.98 -6.55
C ILE A 6 2.50 37.38 -6.43
N SER A 7 3.54 38.21 -6.53
CA SER A 7 4.93 37.79 -6.34
C SER A 7 5.17 37.23 -4.93
N GLY A 8 4.59 37.84 -3.90
CA GLY A 8 4.70 37.35 -2.52
C GLY A 8 4.09 35.96 -2.35
N PHE A 9 2.91 35.71 -2.93
CA PHE A 9 2.28 34.39 -2.91
C PHE A 9 3.09 33.33 -3.65
N ILE A 10 3.67 33.65 -4.80
CA ILE A 10 4.51 32.71 -5.57
C ILE A 10 5.75 32.33 -4.76
N VAL A 11 6.43 33.30 -4.16
CA VAL A 11 7.60 33.04 -3.31
C VAL A 11 7.21 32.20 -2.09
N ALA A 12 6.09 32.49 -1.44
CA ALA A 12 5.60 31.72 -0.30
C ALA A 12 5.25 30.26 -0.67
N ILE A 13 4.64 30.03 -1.83
CA ILE A 13 4.35 28.68 -2.34
C ILE A 13 5.65 27.92 -2.65
N VAL A 14 6.61 28.56 -3.31
CA VAL A 14 7.93 27.94 -3.60
C VAL A 14 8.68 27.64 -2.30
N LEU A 15 8.62 28.54 -1.30
CA LEU A 15 9.23 28.32 0.00
C LEU A 15 8.55 27.15 0.73
N LEU A 16 7.21 27.07 0.72
CA LEU A 16 6.46 25.95 1.31
C LEU A 16 6.82 24.60 0.67
N LEU A 17 6.96 24.57 -0.66
CA LEU A 17 7.35 23.37 -1.40
C LEU A 17 8.81 22.95 -1.13
N THR A 18 9.70 23.90 -0.86
CA THR A 18 11.12 23.63 -0.60
C THR A 18 11.43 23.34 0.87
N VAL A 19 10.65 23.87 1.82
CA VAL A 19 10.94 23.82 3.26
C VAL A 19 10.48 22.53 3.95
N GLY A 20 9.48 21.78 3.46
CA GLY A 20 8.82 20.87 4.41
C GLY A 20 8.01 19.68 3.94
N VAL A 21 8.33 19.00 2.83
CA VAL A 21 7.98 17.57 2.78
C VAL A 21 9.12 16.80 3.45
N SER A 22 8.94 16.48 4.73
CA SER A 22 9.87 15.62 5.45
C SER A 22 10.11 14.35 4.64
N LYS A 23 11.36 14.11 4.21
CA LYS A 23 11.75 12.91 3.46
C LYS A 23 11.27 11.63 4.16
N LYS A 24 11.12 11.69 5.49
CA LYS A 24 10.55 10.64 6.34
C LYS A 24 9.07 10.36 6.04
N GLY A 25 8.24 11.39 5.86
CA GLY A 25 6.81 11.23 5.51
C GLY A 25 6.62 10.63 4.12
N LEU A 26 7.40 11.10 3.14
CA LEU A 26 7.39 10.55 1.78
C LEU A 26 7.88 9.08 1.77
N SER A 27 8.88 8.75 2.59
CA SER A 27 9.35 7.38 2.78
C SER A 27 8.31 6.47 3.43
N ILE A 28 7.50 6.96 4.38
CA ILE A 28 6.44 6.17 5.02
C ILE A 28 5.34 5.85 4.00
N ILE A 29 4.91 6.84 3.21
CA ILE A 29 3.89 6.65 2.16
C ILE A 29 4.41 5.67 1.08
N GLY A 30 5.64 5.85 0.60
CA GLY A 30 6.26 4.93 -0.37
C GLY A 30 6.45 3.52 0.20
N SER A 31 6.81 3.40 1.48
CA SER A 31 6.93 2.10 2.16
C SER A 31 5.57 1.41 2.34
N GLY A 32 4.49 2.17 2.54
CA GLY A 32 3.14 1.63 2.59
C GLY A 32 2.67 1.10 1.25
N PHE A 33 2.92 1.86 0.17
CA PHE A 33 2.52 1.47 -1.18
C PHE A 33 3.31 0.24 -1.68
N SER A 34 4.60 0.16 -1.36
CA SER A 34 5.42 -1.02 -1.68
C SER A 34 4.96 -2.27 -0.91
N LYS A 35 4.62 -2.15 0.39
CA LYS A 35 4.02 -3.25 1.15
C LYS A 35 2.69 -3.71 0.56
N LEU A 36 1.82 -2.76 0.16
CA LEU A 36 0.57 -3.07 -0.54
C LEU A 36 0.83 -3.83 -1.84
N ALA A 37 1.77 -3.37 -2.67
CA ALA A 37 2.14 -4.03 -3.91
C ALA A 37 2.65 -5.46 -3.67
N ILE A 38 3.51 -5.65 -2.66
CA ILE A 38 3.99 -6.97 -2.24
C ILE A 38 2.82 -7.86 -1.81
N GLY A 39 1.87 -7.32 -1.04
CA GLY A 39 0.68 -8.05 -0.59
C GLY A 39 -0.21 -8.52 -1.75
N VAL A 40 -0.45 -7.65 -2.73
CA VAL A 40 -1.16 -8.00 -3.96
C VAL A 40 -0.41 -9.08 -4.74
N LEU A 41 0.91 -8.94 -4.90
CA LEU A 41 1.73 -9.92 -5.63
C LEU A 41 1.71 -11.30 -4.96
N MET A 42 1.84 -11.32 -3.64
CA MET A 42 1.79 -12.53 -2.83
C MET A 42 0.44 -13.24 -2.95
N LEU A 43 -0.67 -12.51 -2.85
CA LEU A 43 -2.01 -13.06 -3.03
C LEU A 43 -2.23 -13.55 -4.47
N PHE A 44 -1.70 -12.85 -5.45
CA PHE A 44 -1.76 -13.28 -6.85
C PHE A 44 -1.04 -14.62 -7.04
N PHE A 45 0.18 -14.77 -6.53
CA PHE A 45 0.89 -16.06 -6.59
C PHE A 45 0.19 -17.15 -5.80
N LEU A 46 -0.31 -16.85 -4.60
CA LEU A 46 -1.10 -17.79 -3.82
C LEU A 46 -2.29 -18.29 -4.63
N ASN A 47 -3.02 -17.42 -5.30
CA ASN A 47 -4.17 -17.82 -6.12
C ASN A 47 -3.75 -18.55 -7.40
N LEU A 48 -2.62 -18.19 -8.01
CA LEU A 48 -2.11 -18.85 -9.20
C LEU A 48 -1.76 -20.33 -8.92
N PHE A 49 -1.06 -20.60 -7.82
CA PHE A 49 -0.73 -21.96 -7.42
C PHE A 49 -1.86 -22.65 -6.65
N GLY A 50 -2.62 -21.87 -5.88
CA GLY A 50 -3.74 -22.30 -5.03
C GLY A 50 -4.96 -22.71 -5.82
N ALA A 51 -5.13 -22.24 -7.06
CA ALA A 51 -6.20 -22.66 -7.96
C ALA A 51 -6.24 -24.18 -8.15
N TYR A 52 -5.08 -24.83 -8.21
CA TYR A 52 -4.97 -26.30 -8.29
C TYR A 52 -5.46 -27.02 -7.03
N PHE A 53 -5.45 -26.33 -5.88
CA PHE A 53 -5.87 -26.84 -4.58
C PHE A 53 -7.27 -26.30 -4.17
N GLY A 54 -7.97 -25.58 -5.05
CA GLY A 54 -9.26 -24.95 -4.74
C GLY A 54 -9.17 -23.73 -3.82
N ILE A 55 -7.97 -23.21 -3.56
CA ILE A 55 -7.76 -22.04 -2.70
C ILE A 55 -7.81 -20.78 -3.55
N HIS A 56 -8.84 -19.96 -3.32
CA HIS A 56 -8.99 -18.67 -3.98
C HIS A 56 -9.34 -17.59 -2.97
N ILE A 57 -8.34 -16.79 -2.61
CA ILE A 57 -8.52 -15.66 -1.69
C ILE A 57 -8.81 -14.39 -2.50
N PRO A 58 -9.90 -13.66 -2.22
CA PRO A 58 -10.21 -12.44 -2.96
C PRO A 58 -9.08 -11.40 -2.83
N ILE A 59 -8.61 -10.88 -3.96
CA ILE A 59 -7.58 -9.84 -4.00
C ILE A 59 -8.26 -8.49 -3.88
N ASN A 60 -8.30 -7.94 -2.66
CA ASN A 60 -8.86 -6.63 -2.38
C ASN A 60 -7.92 -5.84 -1.45
N ALA A 61 -8.24 -4.57 -1.20
CA ALA A 61 -7.39 -3.71 -0.37
C ALA A 61 -7.18 -4.30 1.04
N PHE A 62 -8.19 -4.93 1.62
CA PHE A 62 -8.11 -5.49 2.97
C PHE A 62 -7.16 -6.69 3.04
N THR A 63 -7.33 -7.68 2.15
CA THR A 63 -6.45 -8.86 2.11
C THR A 63 -5.03 -8.47 1.72
N ALA A 64 -4.86 -7.54 0.77
CA ALA A 64 -3.55 -7.04 0.37
C ALA A 64 -2.82 -6.26 1.48
N ILE A 65 -3.54 -5.51 2.32
CA ILE A 65 -2.94 -4.85 3.49
C ILE A 65 -2.49 -5.90 4.51
N ILE A 66 -3.33 -6.89 4.82
CA ILE A 66 -2.97 -7.95 5.77
C ILE A 66 -1.73 -8.69 5.30
N VAL A 67 -1.72 -9.17 4.05
CA VAL A 67 -0.58 -9.90 3.49
C VAL A 67 0.63 -8.98 3.30
N GLY A 68 0.43 -7.74 2.86
CA GLY A 68 1.51 -6.78 2.65
C GLY A 68 2.18 -6.34 3.96
N PHE A 69 1.44 -6.30 5.06
CA PHE A 69 1.96 -5.91 6.38
C PHE A 69 2.54 -7.09 7.15
N LEU A 70 1.88 -8.26 7.15
CA LEU A 70 2.35 -9.47 7.83
C LEU A 70 3.29 -10.34 6.98
N GLY A 71 3.35 -10.13 5.67
CA GLY A 71 4.12 -10.94 4.74
C GLY A 71 3.64 -12.39 4.71
N LEU A 72 4.59 -13.33 4.85
CA LEU A 72 4.34 -14.77 4.80
C LEU A 72 3.33 -15.24 5.86
N ALA A 73 3.39 -14.67 7.07
CA ALA A 73 2.46 -14.99 8.14
C ALA A 73 1.01 -14.62 7.76
N GLY A 74 0.82 -13.54 7.00
CA GLY A 74 -0.47 -13.12 6.48
C GLY A 74 -1.03 -14.11 5.46
N ILE A 75 -0.19 -14.60 4.54
CA ILE A 75 -0.57 -15.64 3.56
C ILE A 75 -1.03 -16.90 4.28
N VAL A 76 -0.24 -17.40 5.24
CA VAL A 76 -0.54 -18.63 5.97
C VAL A 76 -1.83 -18.48 6.77
N SER A 77 -2.01 -17.36 7.47
CA SER A 77 -3.23 -17.09 8.24
C SER A 77 -4.47 -17.02 7.34
N LEU A 78 -4.43 -16.26 6.24
CA LEU A 78 -5.55 -16.14 5.30
C LEU A 78 -5.86 -17.48 4.62
N SER A 79 -4.84 -18.25 4.25
CA SER A 79 -5.03 -19.59 3.66
C SER A 79 -5.64 -20.55 4.66
N ALA A 80 -5.21 -20.53 5.92
CA ALA A 80 -5.81 -21.32 6.99
C ALA A 80 -7.28 -20.93 7.23
N LEU A 81 -7.61 -19.63 7.27
CA LEU A 81 -9.00 -19.19 7.38
C LEU A 81 -9.84 -19.68 6.21
N HIS A 82 -9.30 -19.62 5.00
CA HIS A 82 -9.99 -20.12 3.82
C HIS A 82 -10.22 -21.64 3.87
N LEU A 83 -9.21 -22.41 4.28
CA LEU A 83 -9.25 -23.87 4.31
C LEU A 83 -10.04 -24.48 5.48
N PHE A 84 -10.09 -23.82 6.63
CA PHE A 84 -10.70 -24.39 7.84
C PHE A 84 -12.07 -23.81 8.18
N ILE A 85 -12.38 -22.60 7.70
CA ILE A 85 -13.61 -21.87 8.11
C ILE A 85 -14.51 -21.55 6.92
N LEU A 86 -13.93 -21.13 5.79
CA LEU A 86 -14.69 -20.68 4.60
C LEU A 86 -14.79 -21.75 3.50
N SER A 87 -14.13 -22.89 3.70
CA SER A 87 -14.06 -24.02 2.76
C SER A 87 -15.41 -24.68 2.54
#